data_AF-A0A494ZUL5-F1
#
_entry.id   AF-A0A494ZUL5-F1
#
_cell.length_a   1.000
_cell.length_b   1.000
_cell.length_c   1.000
_cell.angle_alpha   90.00
_cell.angle_beta   90.00
_cell.angle_gamma   90.00
#
_symmetry.space_group_name_H-M   'P 1'
#
loop_
_entity.id
_entity.type
_entity.pdbx_description
1 polymer ?
#
loop_
_entity_poly.entity_id
_entity_poly.type
_entity_poly.pdbx_seq_one_letter_code
_entity_poly.pdbx_strand_id
1 'polypeptide(L)'
;MTREEAIQVLKTIENFYPKYKLTNEKASLLIPFLLPMDYQGVLYKLSQFVAAHAFAPTLAEIAVYPKVPNTYLDNLKKWEEEASQVPLETKRKFNQQLERLLKEKAYHEHS
;
A
#
# COMPACT_ATOMS: atom_id res chain seq x y z
N MET A 1 -10.80 4.70 3.89
CA MET A 1 -12.10 5.35 4.17
C MET A 1 -12.06 6.05 5.52
N THR A 2 -13.00 6.96 5.82
CA THR A 2 -13.15 7.59 7.14
C THR A 2 -13.87 6.68 8.14
N ARG A 3 -13.90 7.09 9.41
CA ARG A 3 -14.62 6.35 10.45
C ARG A 3 -16.13 6.38 10.22
N GLU A 4 -16.66 7.51 9.78
CA GLU A 4 -18.08 7.71 9.46
C GLU A 4 -18.48 6.81 8.29
N GLU A 5 -17.65 6.74 7.25
CA GLU A 5 -17.83 5.83 6.10
C GLU A 5 -17.82 4.36 6.54
N ALA A 6 -16.88 3.96 7.41
CA ALA A 6 -16.83 2.60 7.93
C ALA A 6 -18.10 2.23 8.73
N ILE A 7 -18.62 3.16 9.54
CA ILE A 7 -19.90 2.97 10.25
C ILE A 7 -21.05 2.84 9.26
N GLN A 8 -21.04 3.64 8.19
CA GLN A 8 -22.06 3.56 7.15
C GLN A 8 -22.06 2.20 6.45
N VAL A 9 -20.89 1.65 6.12
CA VAL A 9 -20.77 0.27 5.58
C VAL A 9 -21.41 -0.75 6.50
N LEU A 10 -21.09 -0.71 7.81
CA LEU A 10 -21.62 -1.66 8.78
C LEU A 10 -23.14 -1.53 8.96
N LYS A 11 -23.67 -0.30 8.96
CA LYS A 11 -25.12 -0.04 9.00
C LYS A 11 -25.82 -0.55 7.74
N THR A 12 -25.20 -0.37 6.57
CA THR A 12 -25.73 -0.90 5.33
C THR A 12 -25.83 -2.43 5.38
N ILE A 13 -24.81 -3.11 5.93
CA ILE A 13 -24.87 -4.57 6.13
C ILE A 13 -26.05 -4.94 7.06
N GLU A 14 -26.20 -4.27 8.20
CA GLU A 14 -27.34 -4.52 9.12
C GLU A 14 -28.70 -4.32 8.44
N ASN A 15 -28.84 -3.28 7.60
CA ASN A 15 -30.09 -2.98 6.89
C ASN A 15 -30.49 -4.09 5.90
N PHE A 16 -29.53 -4.69 5.20
CA PHE A 16 -29.81 -5.79 4.26
C PHE A 16 -29.99 -7.15 4.96
N TYR A 17 -29.38 -7.32 6.13
CA TYR A 17 -29.37 -8.59 6.85
C TYR A 17 -29.94 -8.42 8.27
N PRO A 18 -31.27 -8.55 8.47
CA PRO A 18 -31.91 -8.35 9.77
C PRO A 18 -31.38 -9.24 10.91
N LYS A 19 -30.76 -10.38 10.58
CA LYS A 19 -30.12 -11.27 11.55
C LYS A 19 -28.75 -10.78 12.03
N TYR A 20 -28.12 -9.89 11.26
CA TYR A 20 -26.86 -9.27 11.61
C TYR A 20 -27.11 -8.13 12.58
N LYS A 21 -26.88 -8.38 13.88
CA LYS A 21 -26.98 -7.33 14.91
C LYS A 21 -25.65 -6.60 15.03
N LEU A 22 -25.65 -5.32 14.67
CA LEU A 22 -24.52 -4.42 14.88
C LEU A 22 -24.57 -3.87 16.32
N THR A 23 -23.55 -4.19 17.11
CA THR A 23 -23.36 -3.61 18.46
C THR A 23 -22.17 -2.66 18.44
N ASN A 24 -22.11 -1.75 19.41
CA ASN A 24 -20.97 -0.83 19.56
C ASN A 24 -19.63 -1.59 19.71
N GLU A 25 -19.64 -2.73 20.40
CA GLU A 25 -18.49 -3.61 20.57
C GLU A 25 -18.05 -4.26 19.25
N LYS A 26 -19.00 -4.73 18.43
CA LYS A 26 -18.66 -5.25 17.10
C LYS A 26 -18.14 -4.16 16.19
N ALA A 27 -18.75 -2.98 16.22
CA ALA A 27 -18.31 -1.84 15.43
C ALA A 27 -16.88 -1.42 15.81
N SER A 28 -16.55 -1.33 17.10
CA SER A 28 -15.19 -0.96 17.54
C SER A 28 -14.12 -1.97 17.09
N LEU A 29 -14.47 -3.26 16.99
CA LEU A 29 -13.58 -4.29 16.47
C LEU A 29 -13.44 -4.26 14.95
N LEU A 30 -14.51 -3.97 14.21
CA LEU A 30 -14.51 -4.07 12.74
C LEU A 30 -14.03 -2.79 12.04
N ILE A 31 -14.26 -1.61 12.64
CA ILE A 31 -13.87 -0.32 12.06
C ILE A 31 -12.37 -0.26 11.70
N PRO A 32 -11.42 -0.66 12.57
CA PRO A 32 -9.99 -0.62 12.25
C PRO A 32 -9.61 -1.36 10.97
N PHE A 33 -10.32 -2.45 10.65
CA PHE A 33 -10.08 -3.22 9.43
C PHE A 33 -10.66 -2.55 8.19
N LEU A 34 -11.73 -1.76 8.33
CA LEU A 34 -12.37 -1.02 7.24
C LEU A 34 -11.59 0.25 6.87
N LEU A 35 -10.99 0.94 7.85
CA LEU A 35 -10.22 2.18 7.61
C LEU A 35 -9.22 2.14 6.44
N PRO A 36 -8.36 1.11 6.30
CA PRO A 36 -7.40 1.04 5.19
C PRO A 36 -8.03 0.72 3.83
N MET A 37 -9.32 0.39 3.78
CA MET A 37 -10.02 0.01 2.55
C MET A 37 -10.55 1.24 1.80
N ASP A 38 -10.83 1.04 0.51
CA ASP A 38 -11.47 2.01 -0.37
C ASP A 38 -13.00 1.97 -0.18
N TYR A 39 -13.60 3.11 0.16
CA TYR A 39 -15.01 3.18 0.50
C TYR A 39 -15.93 2.80 -0.67
N GLN A 40 -15.69 3.39 -1.83
CA GLN A 40 -16.51 3.17 -3.03
C GLN A 40 -16.40 1.73 -3.53
N GLY A 41 -15.18 1.18 -3.54
CA GLY A 41 -14.92 -0.20 -3.90
C GLY A 41 -15.60 -1.19 -2.95
N VAL A 42 -15.56 -0.93 -1.64
CA VAL A 42 -16.25 -1.76 -0.64
C VAL A 42 -17.77 -1.72 -0.85
N LEU A 43 -18.37 -0.54 -1.05
CA LEU A 43 -19.81 -0.42 -1.33
C LEU A 43 -20.22 -1.12 -2.63
N TYR A 44 -19.40 -1.00 -3.68
CA TYR A 44 -19.65 -1.69 -4.94
C TYR A 44 -19.66 -3.21 -4.74
N LYS A 45 -18.62 -3.77 -4.10
CA LYS A 45 -18.59 -5.21 -3.78
C LYS A 45 -19.74 -5.63 -2.89
N LEU A 46 -20.08 -4.84 -1.88
CA LEU A 46 -21.21 -5.11 -0.99
C LEU A 46 -22.52 -5.17 -1.79
N SER A 47 -22.74 -4.25 -2.73
CA SER A 47 -23.93 -4.24 -3.60
C SER A 47 -24.06 -5.50 -4.47
N GLN A 48 -22.93 -6.00 -4.98
CA GLN A 48 -22.89 -7.24 -5.76
C GLN A 48 -23.15 -8.46 -4.86
N PHE A 49 -22.62 -8.45 -3.64
CA PHE A 49 -22.78 -9.54 -2.70
C PHE A 49 -24.22 -9.69 -2.21
N VAL A 50 -24.87 -8.58 -1.82
CA VAL A 50 -26.28 -8.60 -1.36
C VAL A 50 -27.25 -9.06 -2.44
N ALA A 51 -26.91 -8.88 -3.71
CA ALA A 51 -27.73 -9.36 -4.83
C ALA A 51 -27.67 -10.89 -5.00
N ALA A 52 -26.58 -11.53 -4.56
CA ALA A 52 -26.31 -12.95 -4.81
C ALA A 52 -26.44 -13.84 -3.56
N HIS A 53 -26.32 -13.26 -2.35
CA HIS A 53 -26.21 -14.02 -1.11
C HIS A 53 -27.26 -13.61 -0.07
N ALA A 54 -27.86 -14.61 0.58
CA ALA A 54 -28.86 -14.40 1.63
C ALA A 54 -28.26 -14.14 3.03
N PHE A 55 -26.94 -14.38 3.20
CA PHE A 55 -26.24 -14.22 4.47
C PHE A 55 -25.28 -13.03 4.41
N ALA A 56 -25.03 -12.41 5.57
CA ALA A 56 -24.17 -11.24 5.66
C ALA A 56 -22.72 -11.58 5.24
N PRO A 57 -22.06 -10.71 4.47
CA PRO A 57 -20.67 -10.91 4.11
C PRO A 57 -19.75 -10.76 5.31
N THR A 58 -18.61 -11.41 5.21
CA THR A 58 -17.40 -11.12 5.97
C THR A 58 -16.68 -9.91 5.39
N LEU A 59 -15.81 -9.28 6.18
CA LEU A 59 -15.00 -8.15 5.70
C LEU A 59 -14.07 -8.54 4.54
N ALA A 60 -13.61 -9.80 4.48
CA ALA A 60 -12.73 -10.28 3.43
C ALA A 60 -13.44 -10.33 2.06
N GLU A 61 -14.72 -10.69 2.02
CA GLU A 61 -15.49 -10.78 0.78
C GLU A 61 -15.70 -9.41 0.13
N ILE A 62 -15.86 -8.38 0.96
CA ILE A 62 -16.05 -7.00 0.50
C ILE A 62 -14.76 -6.17 0.49
N ALA A 63 -13.61 -6.76 0.84
CA ALA A 63 -12.36 -6.04 0.94
C ALA A 63 -11.92 -5.47 -0.42
N VAL A 64 -11.68 -4.16 -0.45
CA VAL A 64 -11.05 -3.45 -1.56
C VAL A 64 -10.03 -2.49 -0.98
N TYR A 65 -8.78 -2.62 -1.40
CA TYR A 65 -7.70 -1.73 -0.94
C TYR A 65 -7.36 -0.74 -2.05
N PRO A 66 -7.11 0.54 -1.71
CA PRO A 66 -6.64 1.49 -2.70
C PRO A 66 -5.33 0.98 -3.30
N LYS A 67 -5.17 1.16 -4.61
CA LYS A 67 -3.90 0.89 -5.27
C LYS A 67 -2.88 1.87 -4.71
N VAL A 68 -1.95 1.40 -3.88
CA VAL A 68 -0.81 2.21 -3.46
C VAL A 68 -0.10 2.62 -4.75
N PRO A 69 0.09 3.93 -5.02
CA PRO A 69 0.87 4.36 -6.16
C PRO A 69 2.24 3.68 -6.07
N ASN A 70 2.65 3.01 -7.14
CA ASN A 70 3.91 2.30 -7.17
C ASN A 70 5.07 3.32 -7.24
N THR A 71 5.46 3.87 -6.09
CA THR A 71 6.54 4.86 -5.97
C THR A 71 7.89 4.32 -6.43
N TYR A 72 8.03 2.99 -6.59
CA TYR A 72 9.25 2.39 -7.16
C TYR A 72 9.51 2.84 -8.59
N LEU A 73 8.48 2.94 -9.45
CA LEU A 73 8.69 3.33 -10.85
C LEU A 73 9.05 4.82 -10.96
N ASP A 74 8.45 5.66 -10.11
CA ASP A 74 8.77 7.08 -10.05
C ASP A 74 10.18 7.33 -9.50
N ASN A 75 10.59 6.55 -8.50
CA ASN A 75 11.94 6.61 -7.95
C ASN A 75 12.99 6.09 -8.95
N LEU A 76 12.68 5.02 -9.69
CA LEU A 76 13.58 4.47 -10.73
C LEU A 76 13.84 5.49 -11.84
N LYS A 77 12.80 6.19 -12.31
CA LYS A 77 12.95 7.26 -13.31
C LYS A 77 13.82 8.42 -12.81
N LYS A 78 13.59 8.87 -11.57
CA LYS A 78 14.42 9.92 -10.97
C LYS A 78 15.89 9.50 -10.85
N TRP A 79 16.15 8.25 -10.47
CA TRP A 79 17.50 7.72 -10.39
C TRP A 79 18.18 7.63 -11.76
N GLU A 80 17.46 7.20 -12.80
CA GLU A 80 17.97 7.17 -14.18
C GLU A 80 18.27 8.59 -14.71
N GLU A 81 17.38 9.55 -14.45
CA GLU A 81 17.58 10.95 -14.80
C GLU A 81 18.81 11.52 -14.08
N GLU A 82 18.93 11.34 -12.77
CA GLU A 82 20.08 11.79 -11.98
C GLU A 82 21.40 11.16 -12.46
N ALA A 83 21.41 9.85 -12.76
CA ALA A 83 22.58 9.14 -13.29
C ALA A 83 22.99 9.59 -14.70
N SER A 84 22.02 10.03 -15.52
CA SER A 84 22.25 10.57 -16.86
C SER A 84 22.85 11.98 -16.83
N GLN A 85 22.54 12.77 -15.80
CA GLN A 85 23.04 14.12 -15.60
C GLN A 85 24.45 14.19 -15.00
N VAL A 86 25.00 13.06 -14.51
CA VAL A 86 26.36 13.02 -13.96
C VAL A 86 27.39 13.28 -15.09
N PRO A 87 28.16 14.39 -15.02
CA PRO A 87 29.16 14.70 -16.03
C PRO A 87 30.24 13.63 -16.16
N LEU A 88 30.75 13.43 -17.38
CA LEU A 88 31.81 12.47 -17.69
C LEU A 88 33.07 12.67 -16.82
N GLU A 89 33.39 13.91 -16.45
CA GLU A 89 34.51 14.21 -15.57
C GLU A 89 34.33 13.65 -14.16
N THR A 90 33.12 13.71 -13.62
CA THR A 90 32.79 13.17 -12.29
C THR A 90 32.92 11.65 -12.28
N LYS A 91 32.46 10.98 -13.35
CA LYS A 91 32.63 9.52 -13.52
C LYS A 91 34.11 9.13 -13.59
N ARG A 92 34.94 9.91 -14.30
CA ARG A 92 36.39 9.68 -14.38
C ARG A 92 37.09 9.87 -13.04
N LYS A 93 36.79 10.95 -12.31
CA LYS A 93 37.35 11.21 -10.98
C LYS A 93 36.97 10.13 -9.97
N PHE A 94 35.72 9.66 -10.01
CA PHE A 94 35.25 8.56 -9.17
C PHE A 94 36.04 7.27 -9.44
N ASN A 95 36.20 6.87 -10.70
CA ASN A 95 36.97 5.68 -11.06
C ASN A 95 38.43 5.77 -10.61
N GLN A 96 39.07 6.93 -10.77
CA GLN A 96 40.44 7.16 -10.31
C GLN A 96 40.57 7.04 -8.79
N GLN A 97 39.60 7.57 -8.03
CA GLN A 97 39.59 7.46 -6.57
C GLN A 97 39.31 6.03 -6.11
N LEU A 98 38.41 5.32 -6.79
CA LEU A 98 38.09 3.92 -6.49
C LEU A 98 39.30 3.02 -6.73
N GLU A 99 39.99 3.17 -7.86
CA GLU A 99 41.22 2.43 -8.16
C GLU A 99 42.32 2.69 -7.13
N ARG A 100 42.44 3.94 -6.67
CA ARG A 100 43.40 4.30 -5.62
C ARG A 100 43.09 3.59 -4.30
N LEU A 101 41.83 3.60 -3.87
CA LEU A 101 41.39 2.94 -2.64
C LEU A 101 41.56 1.41 -2.70
N LEU A 102 41.28 0.80 -3.85
CA LEU A 102 41.48 -0.64 -4.06
C LEU A 102 42.96 -1.01 -3.99
N LYS A 103 43.84 -0.19 -4.58
CA LYS A 103 45.29 -0.36 -4.44
C LYS A 103 45.72 -0.21 -2.98
N GLU A 104 45.33 0.87 -2.31
CA GLU A 104 45.68 1.12 -0.91
C GLU A 104 45.24 -0.03 0.00
N LYS A 105 44.03 -0.57 -0.16
CA LYS A 105 43.58 -1.73 0.63
C LYS A 105 44.30 -3.03 0.28
N ALA A 106 44.57 -3.30 -1.00
CA ALA A 106 45.32 -4.48 -1.44
C ALA A 106 46.78 -4.46 -0.94
N TYR A 107 47.39 -3.28 -0.81
CA TYR A 107 48.73 -3.14 -0.21
C TYR A 107 48.72 -3.33 1.32
N HIS A 108 47.61 -3.02 2.00
CA HIS A 108 47.47 -3.20 3.45
C HIS A 108 47.13 -4.64 3.89
N GLU A 109 46.68 -5.52 3.00
CA GLU A 109 46.42 -6.95 3.31
C GLU A 109 47.65 -7.86 3.12
N HIS A 110 48.76 -7.34 2.58
CA HIS A 110 49.99 -8.09 2.30
C HIS A 110 51.23 -7.62 3.09
N SER A 111 51.04 -6.85 4.17
CA SER A 111 52.12 -6.43 5.08
C SER A 111 51.80 -6.78 6.53
#